data_AF-A0A4Q3CBS8-F1
#
_entry.id   AF-A0A4Q3CBS8-F1
#
_cell.length_a   1.000
_cell.length_b   1.000
_cell.length_c   1.000
_cell.angle_alpha   90.00
_cell.angle_beta   90.00
_cell.angle_gamma   90.00
#
_symmetry.space_group_name_H-M   'P 1'
#
loop_
_entity.id
_entity.type
_entity.pdbx_description
1 polymer ?
#
loop_
_entity_poly.entity_id
_entity_poly.type
_entity_poly.pdbx_seq_one_letter_code
_entity_poly.pdbx_strand_id
1 'polypeptide(L)'
;TWFRLAVALGFIAMAVWILIPDKLDEDEAEQPARYGVFLTTTIAFFMAEMGDKTQIATVALGARYHAVELVAIGTTLGMMIANVPAVFLGDRITRIIPMRAMRIAAAVIFLLLGALAIRELFG
;
A
#
# COMPACT_ATOMS: atom_id res chain seq x y z
N THR A 1 9.87 5.19 -22.52
CA THR A 1 11.12 4.66 -21.94
C THR A 1 11.43 5.29 -20.59
N TRP A 2 11.49 6.62 -20.48
CA TRP A 2 11.61 7.35 -19.20
C TRP A 2 10.67 6.81 -18.11
N PHE A 3 9.35 6.78 -18.35
CA PHE A 3 8.38 6.43 -17.29
C PHE A 3 8.66 5.06 -16.66
N ARG A 4 8.96 4.05 -17.49
CA ARG A 4 9.32 2.70 -17.02
C ARG A 4 10.61 2.71 -16.20
N LEU A 5 11.62 3.48 -16.63
CA LEU A 5 12.86 3.67 -15.87
C LEU A 5 12.61 4.35 -14.51
N ALA A 6 11.78 5.40 -14.47
CA ALA A 6 11.41 6.09 -13.24
C ALA A 6 10.70 5.14 -12.26
N VAL A 7 9.78 4.32 -12.75
CA VAL A 7 9.10 3.30 -11.94
C VAL A 7 10.08 2.26 -11.40
N ALA A 8 10.95 1.72 -12.26
CA ALA A 8 11.97 0.75 -11.88
C ALA A 8 12.92 1.28 -10.80
N LEU A 9 13.45 2.49 -11.00
CA LEU A 9 14.29 3.17 -10.01
C LEU A 9 13.52 3.46 -8.72
N GLY A 10 12.23 3.79 -8.80
CA GLY A 10 11.35 3.97 -7.65
C GLY A 10 11.21 2.69 -6.80
N PHE A 11 11.02 1.52 -7.43
CA PHE A 11 10.99 0.24 -6.72
C PHE A 11 12.32 -0.06 -6.01
N ILE A 12 13.46 0.22 -6.65
CA ILE A 12 14.78 0.04 -6.04
C ILE A 12 15.01 1.02 -4.87
N ALA A 13 14.65 2.29 -5.07
CA ALA A 13 14.73 3.31 -4.02
C ALA A 13 13.88 2.90 -2.80
N MET A 14 12.67 2.39 -3.03
CA MET A 14 11.79 1.90 -1.96
C MET A 14 12.38 0.67 -1.25
N ALA A 15 13.02 -0.25 -1.98
CA ALA A 15 13.70 -1.39 -1.38
C ALA A 15 14.80 -0.96 -0.39
N VAL A 16 15.59 0.07 -0.77
CA VAL A 16 16.62 0.64 0.10
C VAL A 16 15.99 1.38 1.27
N TRP A 17 14.97 2.20 1.02
CA TRP A 17 14.27 2.97 2.05
C TRP A 17 13.68 2.07 3.15
N ILE A 18 13.03 0.98 2.76
CA ILE A 18 12.46 -0.01 3.68
C ILE A 18 13.54 -0.59 4.61
N LEU A 19 14.81 -0.70 4.20
CA LEU A 19 15.86 -1.25 5.06
C LEU A 19 16.32 -0.27 6.14
N ILE A 20 16.08 1.03 5.97
CA ILE A 20 16.35 2.04 6.99
C ILE A 20 15.28 1.88 8.06
N PRO A 21 15.64 1.41 9.28
CA PRO A 21 14.65 1.27 10.33
C PRO A 21 14.25 2.67 10.79
N ASP A 22 12.99 3.04 10.55
CA ASP A 22 12.38 4.15 11.26
C ASP A 22 12.49 3.83 12.76
N LYS A 23 13.24 4.69 13.46
CA LYS A 23 13.15 4.71 14.91
C LYS A 23 11.76 5.24 15.18
N LEU A 24 10.88 4.38 15.68
CA LEU A 24 9.76 4.88 16.46
C LEU A 24 10.44 5.57 17.63
N ASP A 25 10.51 6.90 17.61
CA ASP A 25 10.99 7.64 18.76
C ASP A 25 10.12 7.17 19.92
N GLU A 26 10.74 6.59 20.95
CA GLU A 26 10.01 5.97 22.08
C GLU A 26 9.06 6.99 22.75
N ASP A 27 9.33 8.29 22.52
CA ASP A 27 8.51 9.45 22.91
C ASP A 27 7.20 9.63 22.10
N GLU A 28 7.09 9.10 20.87
CA GLU A 28 5.86 9.15 20.06
C GLU A 28 4.85 8.06 20.46
N ALA A 29 5.33 6.95 21.02
CA ALA A 29 4.48 5.87 21.53
C ALA A 29 3.68 6.28 22.78
N GLU A 30 4.14 7.31 23.51
CA GLU A 30 3.47 7.84 24.71
C GLU A 30 2.49 8.99 24.43
N GLN A 31 2.49 9.58 23.23
CA GLN A 31 1.48 10.58 22.90
C GLN A 31 0.20 9.86 22.49
N PRO A 32 -0.88 9.91 23.30
CA PRO A 32 -2.15 9.36 22.86
C PRO A 32 -2.53 10.08 21.57
N ALA A 33 -2.68 9.31 20.48
CA ALA A 33 -3.16 9.84 19.22
C ALA A 33 -4.36 10.73 19.54
N ARG A 34 -4.26 12.04 19.24
CA ARG A 34 -5.24 13.05 19.66
C ARG A 34 -6.68 12.69 19.28
N TYR A 35 -6.82 11.84 18.27
CA TYR A 35 -8.05 11.35 17.69
C TYR A 35 -8.27 9.82 17.83
N GLY A 36 -7.37 9.10 18.52
CA GLY A 36 -7.37 7.64 18.64
C GLY A 36 -6.90 6.92 17.38
N VAL A 37 -6.46 5.67 17.54
CA VAL A 37 -5.88 4.85 16.44
C VAL A 37 -6.84 4.69 15.26
N PHE A 38 -8.14 4.54 15.52
CA PHE A 38 -9.15 4.38 14.47
C PHE A 38 -9.24 5.61 13.56
N LEU A 39 -9.44 6.80 14.11
CA LEU A 39 -9.62 8.01 13.32
C LEU A 39 -8.29 8.45 12.66
N THR A 40 -7.17 8.33 13.36
CA THR A 40 -5.84 8.59 12.78
C THR A 40 -5.58 7.68 11.58
N THR A 41 -5.79 6.37 11.72
CA THR A 41 -5.59 5.41 10.62
C THR A 41 -6.57 5.69 9.49
N THR A 42 -7.83 6.00 9.80
CA THR A 42 -8.85 6.32 8.79
C THR A 42 -8.43 7.51 7.93
N ILE A 43 -8.01 8.62 8.56
CA ILE A 43 -7.59 9.83 7.84
C ILE A 43 -6.31 9.57 7.05
N ALA A 44 -5.32 8.91 7.66
CA ALA A 44 -4.05 8.60 7.00
C ALA A 44 -4.25 7.73 5.76
N PHE A 45 -5.01 6.64 5.87
CA PHE A 45 -5.34 5.78 4.72
C PHE A 45 -6.18 6.51 3.68
N PHE A 46 -7.17 7.30 4.11
CA PHE A 46 -7.99 8.08 3.18
C PHE A 46 -7.13 9.03 2.34
N MET A 47 -6.22 9.77 2.97
CA MET A 47 -5.29 10.65 2.26
C MET A 47 -4.31 9.88 1.37
N ALA A 48 -3.81 8.74 1.81
CA ALA A 48 -2.88 7.91 1.03
C ALA A 48 -3.53 7.29 -0.21
N GLU A 49 -4.82 6.93 -0.13
CA GLU A 49 -5.58 6.29 -1.22
C GLU A 49 -6.30 7.31 -2.13
N MET A 50 -6.27 8.60 -1.78
CA MET A 50 -6.83 9.67 -2.61
C MET A 50 -6.05 9.81 -3.93
N GLY A 51 -6.74 9.68 -5.06
CA GLY A 51 -6.15 9.77 -6.39
C GLY A 51 -5.54 8.48 -6.93
N ASP A 52 -5.80 7.33 -6.29
CA ASP A 52 -5.31 6.05 -6.80
C ASP A 52 -6.03 5.63 -8.11
N LYS A 53 -5.36 4.76 -8.88
CA LYS A 53 -5.87 4.16 -10.12
C LYS A 53 -7.22 3.47 -9.91
N THR A 54 -7.47 2.91 -8.73
CA THR A 54 -8.76 2.30 -8.39
C THR A 54 -9.90 3.32 -8.46
N GLN A 55 -9.66 4.59 -8.09
CA GLN A 55 -10.65 5.65 -8.21
C GLN A 55 -10.97 5.98 -9.66
N ILE A 56 -9.94 6.09 -10.52
CA ILE A 56 -10.11 6.32 -11.96
C ILE A 56 -10.91 5.18 -12.59
N ALA A 57 -10.59 3.92 -12.24
CA ALA A 57 -11.30 2.74 -12.73
C ALA A 57 -12.78 2.74 -12.26
N THR A 58 -13.03 3.09 -11.00
CA THR A 58 -14.39 3.17 -10.42
C THR A 58 -15.23 4.22 -11.14
N VAL A 59 -14.68 5.42 -11.35
CA VAL A 59 -15.37 6.51 -12.07
C VAL A 59 -15.63 6.13 -13.52
N ALA A 60 -14.64 5.53 -14.20
CA ALA A 60 -14.80 5.07 -15.58
C ALA A 60 -15.89 4.00 -15.71
N LEU A 61 -15.96 3.06 -14.75
CA LEU A 61 -16.98 2.02 -14.71
C LEU A 61 -18.37 2.61 -14.45
N GLY A 62 -18.48 3.52 -13.48
CA GLY A 62 -19.73 4.24 -13.17
C GLY A 62 -20.25 5.03 -14.36
N ALA A 63 -19.36 5.72 -15.08
CA ALA A 63 -19.70 6.47 -16.28
C ALA A 63 -20.12 5.56 -17.44
N ARG A 64 -19.42 4.43 -17.65
CA ARG A 64 -19.71 3.48 -18.74
C ARG A 64 -21.06 2.79 -18.60
N TYR A 65 -21.43 2.41 -17.37
CA TYR A 65 -22.65 1.64 -17.10
C TYR A 65 -23.82 2.52 -16.64
N HIS A 66 -23.63 3.83 -16.50
CA HIS A 66 -24.61 4.77 -15.94
C HIS A 66 -25.21 4.31 -14.60
N ALA A 67 -24.47 3.48 -13.85
CA ALA A 67 -24.94 2.79 -12.65
C ALA A 67 -24.00 3.09 -11.49
N VAL A 68 -23.85 4.38 -11.18
CA VAL A 68 -22.88 4.88 -10.19
C VAL A 68 -23.08 4.23 -8.82
N GLU A 69 -24.32 4.04 -8.39
CA GLU A 69 -24.67 3.42 -7.10
C GLU A 69 -24.19 1.96 -7.01
N LEU A 70 -24.49 1.16 -8.04
CA LEU A 70 -24.10 -0.25 -8.09
C LEU A 70 -22.59 -0.41 -8.19
N VAL A 71 -21.93 0.45 -8.97
CA VAL A 71 -20.47 0.46 -9.08
C VAL A 71 -19.84 0.82 -7.75
N ALA A 72 -20.32 1.87 -7.07
CA ALA A 72 -19.80 2.27 -5.77
C ALA A 72 -19.96 1.17 -4.70
N ILE A 73 -21.11 0.49 -4.67
CA ILE A 73 -21.34 -0.65 -3.77
C ILE A 73 -20.40 -1.81 -4.12
N GLY A 74 -20.31 -2.15 -5.41
CA GLY A 74 -19.47 -3.25 -5.89
C GLY A 74 -17.98 -3.04 -5.60
N THR A 75 -17.46 -1.83 -5.84
CA THR A 75 -16.06 -1.51 -5.54
C THR A 75 -15.79 -1.48 -4.04
N THR A 76 -16.72 -0.95 -3.24
CA THR A 76 -16.60 -0.95 -1.78
C THR A 76 -16.55 -2.37 -1.24
N LEU A 77 -17.49 -3.23 -1.64
CA LEU A 77 -17.52 -4.63 -1.22
C LEU A 77 -16.28 -5.39 -1.71
N GLY A 78 -15.85 -5.16 -2.96
CA GLY A 78 -14.64 -5.76 -3.50
C GLY A 78 -13.39 -5.41 -2.70
N MET A 79 -13.22 -4.13 -2.35
CA MET A 79 -12.10 -3.68 -1.50
C MET A 79 -12.20 -4.24 -0.08
N MET A 80 -13.40 -4.30 0.52
CA MET A 80 -13.57 -4.94 1.83
C MET A 80 -13.17 -6.41 1.81
N ILE A 81 -13.57 -7.15 0.77
CA ILE A 81 -13.21 -8.56 0.60
C ILE A 81 -11.70 -8.75 0.41
N ALA A 82 -11.01 -7.81 -0.25
CA ALA A 82 -9.55 -7.87 -0.41
C ALA A 82 -8.82 -7.50 0.90
N ASN A 83 -9.23 -6.41 1.55
CA ASN A 83 -8.49 -5.80 2.65
C ASN A 83 -8.76 -6.46 4.00
N VAL A 84 -10.02 -6.85 4.29
CA VAL A 84 -10.37 -7.44 5.59
C VAL A 84 -9.57 -8.73 5.87
N PRO A 85 -9.50 -9.71 4.95
CA PRO A 85 -8.67 -10.90 5.16
C PRO A 85 -7.18 -10.56 5.26
N ALA A 86 -6.69 -9.59 4.49
CA ALA A 86 -5.30 -9.16 4.53
C ALA A 86 -4.93 -8.58 5.91
N VAL A 87 -5.80 -7.76 6.52
CA VAL A 87 -5.62 -7.20 7.86
C VAL A 87 -5.66 -8.31 8.93
N PHE A 88 -6.65 -9.20 8.87
CA PHE A 88 -6.75 -10.32 9.82
C PHE A 88 -5.53 -11.25 9.74
N LEU A 89 -5.06 -11.56 8.53
CA LEU A 89 -3.87 -12.37 8.33
C LEU A 89 -2.62 -11.63 8.78
N GLY A 90 -2.53 -10.33 8.51
CA GLY A 90 -1.45 -9.45 8.97
C GLY A 90 -1.28 -9.48 10.49
N ASP A 91 -2.37 -9.30 11.26
CA ASP A 91 -2.34 -9.37 12.73
C ASP A 91 -1.85 -10.73 13.26
N ARG A 92 -2.15 -11.82 12.55
CA ARG A 92 -1.67 -13.16 12.93
C ARG A 92 -0.21 -13.34 12.59
N ILE A 93 0.22 -12.86 11.42
CA ILE A 93 1.60 -12.98 10.95
C ILE A 93 2.54 -12.16 11.84
N THR A 94 2.16 -10.94 12.23
CA THR A 94 3.00 -10.06 13.06
C THR A 94 3.29 -10.63 14.45
N ARG A 95 2.43 -11.52 14.96
CA ARG A 95 2.64 -12.23 16.24
C ARG A 95 3.66 -13.37 16.15
N ILE A 96 3.90 -13.89 14.95
CA ILE A 96 4.74 -15.08 14.73
C ILE A 96 6.08 -14.69 14.07
N ILE A 97 6.04 -13.72 13.14
CA ILE A 97 7.19 -13.30 12.34
C ILE A 97 7.75 -11.99 12.90
N PRO A 98 9.06 -11.92 13.23
CA PRO A 98 9.66 -10.70 13.73
C PRO A 98 9.61 -9.58 12.67
N MET A 99 9.37 -8.33 13.12
CA MET A 99 9.30 -7.15 12.25
C MET A 99 10.50 -7.02 11.28
N ARG A 100 11.69 -7.43 11.73
CA ARG A 100 12.90 -7.43 10.90
C ARG A 100 12.78 -8.36 9.68
N ALA A 101 12.18 -9.54 9.84
CA ALA A 101 11.99 -10.48 8.74
C ALA A 101 10.96 -9.95 7.73
N MET A 102 9.86 -9.35 8.21
CA MET A 102 8.87 -8.71 7.33
C MET A 102 9.48 -7.56 6.52
N ARG A 103 10.30 -6.72 7.16
CA ARG A 103 11.01 -5.62 6.50
C ARG A 103 11.97 -6.10 5.42
N ILE A 104 12.78 -7.12 5.72
CA ILE A 104 13.70 -7.72 4.74
C ILE A 104 12.91 -8.35 3.59
N ALA A 105 11.83 -9.08 3.88
CA ALA A 105 10.99 -9.69 2.85
C ALA A 105 10.40 -8.62 1.92
N ALA A 106 9.86 -7.53 2.47
CA ALA A 106 9.35 -6.41 1.68
C ALA A 106 10.45 -5.78 0.81
N ALA A 107 11.62 -5.47 1.39
CA ALA A 107 12.75 -4.93 0.65
C ALA A 107 13.19 -5.84 -0.52
N VAL A 108 13.24 -7.16 -0.30
CA VAL A 108 13.56 -8.15 -1.33
C VAL A 108 12.51 -8.14 -2.45
N ILE A 109 11.22 -8.13 -2.11
CA ILE A 109 10.14 -8.07 -3.11
C ILE A 109 10.26 -6.80 -3.96
N PHE A 110 10.44 -5.63 -3.33
CA PHE A 110 10.62 -4.36 -4.05
C PHE A 110 11.87 -4.37 -4.94
N LEU A 111 12.98 -4.93 -4.45
CA LEU A 111 14.22 -5.05 -5.22
C LEU A 111 14.04 -5.96 -6.43
N LEU A 112 13.37 -7.11 -6.27
CA LEU A 112 13.09 -8.04 -7.36
C LEU A 112 12.18 -7.41 -8.41
N LEU A 113 11.12 -6.72 -7.99
CA LEU A 113 10.23 -6.00 -8.91
C LEU A 113 10.97 -4.90 -9.67
N GLY A 114 11.81 -4.13 -8.99
CA GLY A 114 12.67 -3.11 -9.62
C GLY A 114 13.63 -3.73 -10.64
N ALA A 115 14.32 -4.82 -10.28
CA ALA A 115 15.24 -5.52 -11.18
C ALA A 115 14.54 -6.12 -12.41
N LEU A 116 13.36 -6.72 -12.22
CA LEU A 116 12.54 -7.24 -13.32
C LEU A 116 12.08 -6.13 -14.26
N ALA A 117 11.64 -4.99 -13.72
CA ALA A 117 11.24 -3.82 -14.51
C ALA A 117 12.42 -3.23 -15.30
N ILE A 118 13.64 -3.24 -14.75
CA ILE A 118 14.86 -2.87 -15.48
C ILE A 118 15.13 -3.86 -16.62
N ARG A 119 15.05 -5.16 -16.35
CA ARG A 119 15.28 -6.19 -17.37
C ARG A 119 14.34 -6.03 -18.57
N GLU A 120 13.08 -5.71 -18.31
CA GLU A 120 12.06 -5.45 -19.34
C GLU A 120 12.28 -4.13 -20.10
N LEU A 121 13.16 -3.25 -19.62
CA LEU A 121 13.55 -2.04 -20.34
C LEU A 121 14.63 -2.31 -21.40
N PHE A 122 15.45 -3.33 -21.18
CA PHE A 122 16.60 -3.70 -22.03
C PHE A 122 16.31 -4.85 -22.99
N GLY A 123 15.20 -5.58 -22.82
CA GLY A 123 14.69 -6.57 -23.76
C GLY A 123 13.63 -5.98 -24.68
#